data_AF-A0A7W8L9E2-F1
#
_entry.id   AF-A0A7W8L9E2-F1
#
_cell.length_a   1.000
_cell.length_b   1.000
_cell.length_c   1.000
_cell.angle_alpha   90.00
_cell.angle_beta   90.00
_cell.angle_gamma   90.00
#
_symmetry.space_group_name_H-M   'P 1'
#
loop_
_entity.id
_entity.type
_entity.pdbx_description
1 polymer ?
#
loop_
_entity_poly.entity_id
_entity_poly.type
_entity_poly.pdbx_seq_one_letter_code
_entity_poly.pdbx_strand_id
1 'polypeptide(L)'
;MKQIFVAGTLALLASAPVASFAQTDAPVTRAQVRAELVKLERAGYNPIPDDVDYPSRLQKAEARLQAEQPASLRQAATKIGTEQR
;
A
#
# COMPACT_ATOMS: atom_id res chain seq x y z
N MET A 1 -47.08 32.46 -23.94
CA MET A 1 -46.37 31.22 -23.57
C MET A 1 -45.08 31.61 -22.87
N LYS A 2 -44.86 31.21 -21.62
CA LYS A 2 -43.61 31.50 -20.90
C LYS A 2 -43.03 30.16 -20.43
N GLN A 3 -42.00 29.71 -21.12
CA GLN A 3 -41.29 28.47 -20.82
C GLN A 3 -40.45 28.70 -19.57
N ILE A 4 -40.78 28.00 -18.49
CA ILE A 4 -39.98 28.00 -17.26
C ILE A 4 -38.94 26.90 -17.47
N PHE A 5 -37.69 27.31 -17.68
CA PHE A 5 -36.57 26.39 -17.80
C PHE A 5 -36.33 25.70 -16.45
N VAL A 6 -36.54 24.38 -16.42
CA VAL A 6 -36.11 23.51 -15.33
C VAL A 6 -34.60 23.31 -15.48
N ALA A 7 -33.81 24.14 -14.80
CA ALA A 7 -32.37 23.95 -14.69
C ALA A 7 -32.11 22.99 -13.51
N GLY A 8 -31.64 21.79 -13.84
CA GLY A 8 -31.59 20.63 -12.95
C GLY A 8 -30.71 20.79 -11.71
N THR A 9 -31.22 20.35 -10.58
CA THR A 9 -30.46 20.09 -9.37
C THR A 9 -29.87 18.68 -9.45
N LEU A 10 -28.63 18.57 -9.91
CA LEU A 10 -27.87 17.33 -9.81
C LEU A 10 -27.32 17.22 -8.38
N ALA A 11 -28.12 16.69 -7.46
CA ALA A 11 -27.66 16.34 -6.12
C ALA A 11 -26.71 15.12 -6.23
N LEU A 12 -25.41 15.38 -6.38
CA LEU A 12 -24.40 14.34 -6.18
C LEU A 12 -24.36 14.02 -4.67
N LEU A 13 -25.21 13.10 -4.23
CA LEU A 13 -24.92 12.36 -3.01
C LEU A 13 -23.70 11.50 -3.32
N ALA A 14 -22.51 12.04 -3.04
CA ALA A 14 -21.32 11.24 -2.95
C ALA A 14 -21.51 10.27 -1.78
N SER A 15 -22.09 9.10 -2.04
CA SER A 15 -21.88 7.93 -1.19
C SER A 15 -20.41 7.55 -1.37
N ALA A 16 -19.51 8.30 -0.74
CA ALA A 16 -18.17 7.78 -0.50
C ALA A 16 -18.39 6.43 0.20
N PRO A 17 -17.81 5.33 -0.31
CA PRO A 17 -17.73 4.13 0.49
C PRO A 17 -16.98 4.54 1.76
N VAL A 18 -17.66 4.57 2.90
CA VAL A 18 -16.99 4.57 4.20
C VAL A 18 -16.45 3.15 4.36
N ALA A 19 -15.48 2.78 3.53
CA ALA A 19 -14.75 1.54 3.66
C ALA A 19 -13.92 1.68 4.94
N SER A 20 -14.52 1.32 6.06
CA SER A 20 -13.76 1.03 7.27
C SER A 20 -12.99 -0.25 6.99
N PHE A 21 -11.67 -0.16 6.91
CA PHE A 21 -10.79 -1.33 6.87
C PHE A 21 -10.87 -2.06 8.22
N ALA A 22 -11.93 -2.85 8.40
CA ALA A 22 -12.04 -3.87 9.44
C ALA A 22 -11.67 -5.26 8.89
N GLN A 23 -11.28 -5.32 7.61
CA GLN A 23 -10.71 -6.51 7.02
C GLN A 23 -9.36 -6.75 7.69
N THR A 24 -9.35 -7.72 8.60
CA THR A 24 -8.12 -8.18 9.24
C THR A 24 -7.29 -8.83 8.14
N ASP A 25 -6.26 -8.12 7.65
CA ASP A 25 -5.22 -8.76 6.85
C ASP A 25 -4.75 -10.02 7.56
N ALA A 26 -4.53 -11.09 6.81
CA ALA A 26 -4.07 -12.35 7.39
C ALA A 26 -2.87 -12.07 8.31
N PRO A 27 -2.87 -12.63 9.54
CA PRO A 27 -1.85 -12.30 10.52
C PRO A 27 -0.46 -12.60 9.96
N VAL A 28 0.39 -11.57 9.91
CA VAL A 28 1.76 -11.73 9.46
C VAL A 28 2.46 -12.71 10.39
N THR A 29 3.06 -13.75 9.83
CA THR A 29 3.75 -14.76 10.63
C THR A 29 5.07 -14.21 11.14
N ARG A 30 5.52 -14.68 12.31
CA ARG A 30 6.87 -14.34 12.82
C ARG A 30 7.97 -14.71 11.84
N ALA A 31 7.77 -15.77 11.06
CA ALA A 31 8.70 -16.19 10.01
C ALA A 31 8.78 -15.15 8.88
N GLN A 32 7.65 -14.61 8.43
CA GLN A 32 7.60 -13.55 7.42
C GLN A 32 8.27 -12.27 7.92
N VAL A 33 7.95 -11.79 9.12
CA VAL A 33 8.57 -10.58 9.69
C VAL A 33 10.09 -10.71 9.75
N ARG A 34 10.61 -11.87 10.20
CA ARG A 34 12.06 -12.12 10.23
C ARG A 34 12.65 -12.13 8.83
N ALA A 35 11.98 -12.75 7.86
CA ALA A 35 12.45 -12.78 6.48
C ALA A 35 12.48 -11.38 5.86
N GLU A 36 11.53 -10.51 6.20
CA GLU A 36 11.50 -9.10 5.77
C GLU A 36 12.60 -8.28 6.43
N LEU A 37 12.82 -8.43 7.74
CA LEU A 37 13.91 -7.77 8.44
C LEU A 37 15.27 -8.13 7.86
N VAL A 38 15.53 -9.41 7.58
CA VAL A 38 16.78 -9.85 6.94
C VAL A 38 16.96 -9.21 5.55
N LYS A 39 15.87 -9.04 4.77
CA LYS A 39 15.94 -8.36 3.47
C LYS A 39 16.27 -6.87 3.62
N LEU A 40 15.65 -6.20 4.59
CA LEU A 40 15.93 -4.79 4.88
C LEU A 40 17.36 -4.59 5.41
N GLU A 41 17.84 -5.49 6.27
CA GLU A 41 19.23 -5.48 6.76
C GLU A 41 20.23 -5.62 5.62
N ARG A 42 19.97 -6.53 4.66
CA ARG A 42 20.77 -6.65 3.44
C ARG A 42 20.76 -5.39 2.57
N ALA A 43 19.65 -4.64 2.56
CA ALA A 43 19.53 -3.36 1.89
C ALA A 43 20.20 -2.19 2.68
N GLY A 44 20.75 -2.48 3.87
CA GLY A 44 21.46 -1.53 4.72
C GLY A 44 20.60 -0.85 5.79
N TYR A 45 19.41 -1.38 6.10
CA TYR A 45 18.60 -0.95 7.23
C TYR A 45 19.12 -1.54 8.54
N ASN A 46 19.12 -0.77 9.63
CA ASN A 46 19.44 -1.28 10.96
C ASN A 46 18.35 -0.79 11.93
N PRO A 47 17.47 -1.68 12.44
CA PRO A 47 16.43 -1.29 13.38
C PRO A 47 17.03 -1.02 14.77
N ILE A 48 17.19 0.25 15.12
CA ILE A 48 17.63 0.72 16.44
C ILE A 48 16.40 1.26 17.19
N PRO A 49 16.23 1.00 18.50
CA PRO A 49 15.07 1.46 19.27
C PRO A 49 14.79 2.96 19.18
N ASP A 50 15.84 3.79 19.10
CA ASP A 50 15.77 5.25 19.03
C ASP A 50 16.37 5.78 17.71
N ASP A 51 15.89 5.29 16.57
CA ASP A 51 16.35 5.78 15.27
C ASP A 51 15.83 7.21 14.99
N VAL A 52 16.70 8.20 15.14
CA VAL A 52 16.41 9.62 14.87
C VAL A 52 16.06 9.90 13.41
N ASP A 53 16.49 9.03 12.49
CA ASP A 53 16.23 9.15 11.06
C ASP A 53 15.03 8.29 10.63
N TYR A 54 14.28 7.71 11.57
CA TYR A 54 13.03 7.04 11.28
C TYR A 54 11.96 8.06 10.87
N PRO A 55 11.21 7.85 9.77
CA PRO A 55 11.17 6.65 8.90
C PRO A 55 12.06 6.72 7.65
N SER A 56 12.87 7.76 7.45
CA SER A 56 13.66 7.97 6.23
C SER A 56 14.61 6.81 5.90
N ARG A 57 15.29 6.25 6.90
CA ARG A 57 16.18 5.09 6.72
C ARG A 57 15.44 3.85 6.21
N LEU A 58 14.26 3.59 6.76
CA LEU A 58 13.41 2.47 6.34
C LEU A 58 13.04 2.61 4.87
N GLN A 59 12.53 3.77 4.46
CA GLN A 59 12.13 4.04 3.07
C GLN A 59 13.30 3.90 2.08
N LYS A 60 14.51 4.35 2.46
CA LYS A 60 15.70 4.19 1.63
C LYS A 60 16.07 2.72 1.43
N ALA A 61 15.97 1.90 2.48
CA ALA A 61 16.23 0.47 2.39
C ALA A 61 15.15 -0.25 1.56
N GLU A 62 13.88 0.11 1.71
CA GLU A 62 12.79 -0.41 0.87
C GLU A 62 13.00 -0.07 -0.60
N ALA A 63 13.42 1.16 -0.93
CA ALA A 63 13.69 1.56 -2.31
C ALA A 63 14.83 0.74 -2.92
N ARG A 64 15.89 0.44 -2.16
CA ARG A 64 16.97 -0.46 -2.60
C ARG A 64 16.48 -1.89 -2.81
N LEU A 65 15.69 -2.40 -1.87
CA LEU A 65 15.08 -3.73 -2.00
C LEU A 65 14.18 -3.83 -3.24
N GLN A 66 13.42 -2.78 -3.57
CA GLN A 66 12.58 -2.73 -4.77
C GLN A 66 13.40 -2.61 -6.06
N ALA A 67 14.57 -1.97 -6.02
CA ALA A 67 15.50 -1.89 -7.14
C ALA A 67 16.22 -3.23 -7.39
N GLU A 68 16.50 -4.00 -6.34
CA GLU A 68 17.10 -5.34 -6.42
C GLU A 68 16.09 -6.43 -6.77
N GLN A 69 14.78 -6.18 -6.62
CA GLN A 69 13.76 -7.16 -7.02
C GLN A 69 13.69 -7.28 -8.54
N PRO A 70 13.97 -8.46 -9.13
CA PRO A 70 13.85 -8.67 -10.56
C PRO A 70 12.42 -8.37 -11.02
N ALA A 71 12.29 -7.77 -12.21
CA ALA A 71 11.01 -7.36 -12.78
C ALA A 71 9.97 -8.51 -12.85
N SER A 72 10.43 -9.76 -12.88
CA SER A 72 9.60 -10.97 -12.83
C SER A 72 8.87 -11.16 -11.48
N LEU A 73 9.49 -10.84 -10.35
CA LEU A 73 8.86 -10.92 -9.01
C LEU A 73 7.84 -9.78 -8.80
N ARG A 74 8.13 -8.59 -9.34
CA ARG A 74 7.19 -7.45 -9.33
C ARG A 74 5.90 -7.77 -10.09
N GLN A 75 6.02 -8.45 -11.23
CA GLN A 75 4.87 -8.91 -12.02
C GLN A 75 4.09 -10.05 -11.33
N ALA A 76 4.76 -10.93 -10.58
CA ALA A 76 4.08 -11.98 -9.80
C ALA A 76 3.21 -11.39 -8.68
N ALA A 77 3.70 -10.38 -7.95
CA ALA A 77 2.90 -9.67 -6.94
C ALA A 77 1.67 -8.97 -7.55
N THR A 78 1.80 -8.39 -8.75
CA THR A 78 0.65 -7.79 -9.47
C THR A 78 -0.33 -8.85 -9.98
N LYS A 79 0.14 -10.00 -10.48
CA LYS A 79 -0.73 -11.08 -10.98
C LYS A 79 -1.59 -11.71 -9.89
N ILE A 80 -1.03 -11.91 -8.69
CA ILE A 80 -1.75 -12.49 -7.54
C ILE A 80 -2.92 -11.59 -7.10
N GLY A 81 -2.81 -10.26 -7.28
CA GLY A 81 -3.90 -9.32 -6.98
C GLY A 81 -4.95 -9.18 -8.07
N THR A 82 -4.70 -9.66 -9.29
CA THR A 82 -5.62 -9.52 -10.44
C THR A 82 -6.41 -10.79 -10.78
N GLU A 83 -6.09 -11.96 -10.20
CA GLU A 83 -6.85 -13.21 -10.41
C GLU A 83 -7.95 -13.47 -9.36
N GLN A 84 -8.29 -12.47 -8.54
CA GLN A 84 -9.38 -12.53 -7.54
C GLN A 84 -10.57 -11.64 -7.91
N ARG A 85 -10.73 -11.22 -9.18
CA ARG A 85 -11.90 -10.47 -9.64
C ARG A 85 -12.64 -11.18 -10.76
#